data_AF-A0A645EB91-F1
#
_entry.id   AF-A0A645EB91-F1
#
_cell.length_a   1.000
_cell.length_b   1.000
_cell.length_c   1.000
_cell.angle_alpha   90.00
_cell.angle_beta   90.00
_cell.angle_gamma   90.00
#
_symmetry.space_group_name_H-M   'P 1'
#
loop_
_entity.id
_entity.type
_entity.pdbx_description
1 polymer ?
#
loop_
_entity_poly.entity_id
_entity_poly.type
_entity_poly.pdbx_seq_one_letter_code
_entity_poly.pdbx_strand_id
1 'polypeptide(L)'
;MIRDFETSKEIISGVRNYRQSKGISPRESVDVFTNSTSFANEDLVKKLANISEIYFGQKTDKPSFTFLVGATEVSIPLSENIDLAEEKDKTEKELQHLKGFLISVEKKLSNEKFMAGAPQNVVDTELKKQKDAQEKIALLEKN
;
A
#
# COMPACT_ATOMS: atom_id res chain seq x y z
N MET A 1 28.58 -14.16 15.45
CA MET A 1 28.74 -13.90 14.00
C MET A 1 27.55 -14.37 13.16
N ILE A 2 27.17 -15.66 13.13
CA ILE A 2 26.02 -16.11 12.32
C ILE A 2 24.68 -15.59 12.88
N ARG A 3 24.48 -15.73 14.19
CA ARG A 3 23.25 -15.30 14.88
C ARG A 3 23.00 -13.80 14.73
N ASP A 4 24.06 -12.99 14.77
CA ASP A 4 23.99 -11.54 14.64
C ASP A 4 23.51 -11.11 13.25
N PHE A 5 23.93 -11.84 12.21
CA PHE A 5 23.47 -11.64 10.84
C PHE A 5 22.01 -12.07 10.64
N GLU A 6 21.59 -13.20 11.25
CA GLU A 6 20.19 -13.64 11.22
C GLU A 6 19.27 -12.62 11.88
N THR A 7 19.62 -12.11 13.06
CA THR A 7 18.88 -11.03 13.73
C THR A 7 18.77 -9.78 12.85
N SER A 8 19.89 -9.37 12.23
CA SER A 8 19.89 -8.23 11.30
C SER A 8 18.92 -8.45 10.13
N LYS A 9 18.93 -9.65 9.54
CA LYS A 9 18.06 -10.04 8.42
C LYS A 9 16.58 -10.05 8.83
N GLU A 10 16.26 -10.53 10.01
CA GLU A 10 14.89 -10.54 10.54
C GLU A 10 14.38 -9.12 10.77
N ILE A 11 15.20 -8.22 11.34
CA ILE A 11 14.84 -6.80 11.51
C ILE A 11 14.55 -6.17 10.14
N ILE A 12 15.46 -6.33 9.17
CA ILE A 12 15.27 -5.78 7.81
C ILE A 12 14.00 -6.33 7.17
N SER A 13 13.75 -7.63 7.31
CA SER A 13 12.56 -8.28 6.75
C SER A 13 11.28 -7.79 7.42
N GLY A 14 11.29 -7.58 8.73
CA GLY A 14 10.16 -7.03 9.49
C GLY A 14 9.83 -5.61 9.05
N VAL A 15 10.85 -4.73 8.91
CA VAL A 15 10.66 -3.36 8.40
C VAL A 15 10.11 -3.38 6.97
N ARG A 16 10.64 -4.24 6.09
CA ARG A 16 10.14 -4.37 4.71
C ARG A 16 8.73 -4.94 4.63
N ASN A 17 8.39 -5.89 5.49
CA ASN A 17 7.04 -6.46 5.57
C ASN A 17 6.04 -5.41 6.04
N TYR A 18 6.37 -4.65 7.10
CA TYR A 18 5.58 -3.50 7.53
C TYR A 18 5.31 -2.56 6.36
N ARG A 19 6.35 -2.16 5.62
CA ARG A 19 6.21 -1.31 4.44
C ARG A 19 5.25 -1.91 3.41
N GLN A 20 5.42 -3.18 3.07
CA GLN A 20 4.55 -3.84 2.09
C GLN A 20 3.09 -3.90 2.57
N SER A 21 2.88 -4.19 3.86
CA SER A 21 1.54 -4.30 4.47
C SER A 21 0.81 -2.96 4.59
N LYS A 22 1.57 -1.85 4.57
CA LYS A 22 1.11 -0.47 4.70
C LYS A 22 1.37 0.36 3.43
N GLY A 23 1.60 -0.29 2.30
CA GLY A 23 1.80 0.38 1.01
C GLY A 23 2.96 1.38 0.95
N ILE A 24 3.91 1.32 1.88
CA ILE A 24 4.96 2.31 2.04
C ILE A 24 6.02 2.12 0.95
N SER A 25 6.35 3.21 0.27
CA SER A 25 7.43 3.21 -0.72
C SER A 25 8.77 2.81 -0.05
N PRO A 26 9.55 1.90 -0.67
CA PRO A 26 10.90 1.58 -0.19
C PRO A 26 11.84 2.78 -0.14
N ARG A 27 11.52 3.86 -0.87
CA ARG A 27 12.32 5.10 -0.93
C ARG A 27 12.09 6.05 0.23
N GLU A 28 10.95 5.90 0.92
CA GLU A 28 10.64 6.75 2.07
C GLU A 28 11.42 6.26 3.29
N SER A 29 12.04 7.17 4.03
CA SER A 29 12.78 6.79 5.22
C SER A 29 11.87 6.73 6.43
N VAL A 30 12.06 5.74 7.30
CA VAL A 30 11.22 5.54 8.51
C VAL A 30 12.07 5.59 9.77
N ASP A 31 11.47 6.01 10.86
CA ASP A 31 12.10 5.95 12.18
C ASP A 31 11.79 4.61 12.85
N VAL A 32 12.74 4.07 13.59
CA VAL A 32 12.59 2.80 14.30
C VAL A 32 12.88 3.00 15.78
N PHE A 33 12.02 2.45 16.63
CA PHE A 33 12.14 2.47 18.09
C PHE A 33 12.34 1.04 18.57
N THR A 34 13.21 0.83 19.54
CA THR A 34 13.49 -0.51 20.05
C THR A 34 13.82 -0.50 21.53
N ASN A 35 13.50 -1.61 22.21
CA ASN A 35 13.92 -1.85 23.59
C ASN A 35 15.38 -2.34 23.71
N SER A 36 16.04 -2.69 22.60
CA SER A 36 17.44 -3.09 22.61
C SER A 36 18.36 -1.90 22.86
N THR A 37 19.57 -2.17 23.32
CA THR A 37 20.66 -1.19 23.47
C THR A 37 21.48 -1.01 22.19
N SER A 38 21.48 -2.00 21.30
CA SER A 38 22.16 -1.94 20.00
C SER A 38 21.60 -2.98 19.03
N PHE A 39 21.80 -2.74 17.73
CA PHE A 39 21.62 -3.76 16.70
C PHE A 39 22.97 -4.22 16.18
N ALA A 40 23.08 -5.52 15.88
CA ALA A 40 24.19 -6.00 15.08
C ALA A 40 24.12 -5.39 13.68
N ASN A 41 25.27 -4.99 13.13
CA ASN A 41 25.38 -4.41 11.79
C ASN A 41 24.41 -3.23 11.55
N GLU A 42 24.29 -2.32 12.53
CA GLU A 42 23.37 -1.18 12.49
C GLU A 42 23.39 -0.42 11.16
N ASP A 43 24.57 -0.08 10.63
CA ASP A 43 24.71 0.62 9.34
C ASP A 43 24.09 -0.15 8.16
N LEU A 44 24.22 -1.48 8.17
CA LEU A 44 23.68 -2.35 7.15
C LEU A 44 22.15 -2.44 7.28
N VAL A 45 21.64 -2.51 8.51
CA VAL A 45 20.20 -2.46 8.79
C VAL A 45 19.62 -1.12 8.35
N LYS A 46 20.23 0.01 8.73
CA LYS A 46 19.80 1.36 8.33
C LYS A 46 19.75 1.51 6.81
N LYS A 47 20.80 1.10 6.10
CA LYS A 47 20.87 1.18 4.63
C LYS A 47 19.88 0.25 3.92
N LEU A 48 19.78 -1.01 4.34
CA LEU A 48 18.95 -2.00 3.63
C LEU A 48 17.46 -1.87 3.93
N ALA A 49 17.09 -1.31 5.08
CA ALA A 49 15.70 -1.06 5.45
C ALA A 49 15.26 0.40 5.23
N ASN A 50 16.19 1.27 4.76
CA ASN A 50 16.00 2.70 4.55
C ASN A 50 15.44 3.38 5.81
N ILE A 51 16.16 3.23 6.92
CA ILE A 51 15.78 3.81 8.22
C ILE A 51 16.50 5.14 8.39
N SER A 52 15.77 6.19 8.76
CA SER A 52 16.38 7.49 9.09
C SER A 52 17.18 7.37 10.37
N GLU A 53 16.49 7.07 11.49
CA GLU A 53 17.10 6.91 12.79
C GLU A 53 16.54 5.72 13.58
N ILE A 54 17.41 5.16 14.45
CA ILE A 54 17.07 4.07 15.36
C ILE A 54 17.19 4.59 16.79
N TYR A 55 16.07 4.61 17.50
CA TYR A 55 15.98 5.06 18.89
C TYR A 55 16.03 3.84 19.82
N PHE A 56 17.20 3.60 20.38
CA PHE A 56 17.46 2.52 21.34
C PHE A 56 16.95 2.87 22.74
N GLY A 57 16.38 1.89 23.44
CA GLY A 57 15.80 2.04 24.78
C GLY A 57 14.61 2.98 24.86
N GLN A 58 14.02 3.37 23.73
CA GLN A 58 12.93 4.32 23.65
C GLN A 58 11.68 3.65 23.08
N LYS A 59 10.52 4.16 23.50
CA LYS A 59 9.22 3.81 22.93
C LYS A 59 8.62 5.04 22.27
N THR A 60 7.91 4.82 21.18
CA THR A 60 7.11 5.85 20.54
C THR A 60 5.75 5.94 21.24
N ASP A 61 5.30 7.16 21.51
CA ASP A 61 3.94 7.42 22.02
C ASP A 61 2.88 7.42 20.90
N LYS A 62 3.34 7.48 19.64
CA LYS A 62 2.46 7.42 18.47
C LYS A 62 2.02 5.98 18.18
N PRO A 63 0.84 5.79 17.57
CA PRO A 63 0.46 4.51 16.98
C PRO A 63 1.60 3.95 16.12
N SER A 64 2.02 2.73 16.41
CA SER A 64 3.18 2.11 15.78
C SER A 64 2.90 0.67 15.41
N PHE A 65 3.54 0.21 14.33
CA PHE A 65 3.62 -1.20 14.03
C PHE A 65 4.79 -1.82 14.81
N THR A 66 4.48 -2.74 15.71
CA THR A 66 5.46 -3.41 16.56
C THR A 66 5.59 -4.88 16.18
N PHE A 67 6.82 -5.36 16.08
CA PHE A 67 7.15 -6.77 15.84
C PHE A 67 8.32 -7.20 16.71
N LEU A 68 8.41 -8.51 16.98
CA LEU A 68 9.45 -9.11 17.79
C LEU A 68 10.47 -9.83 16.90
N VAL A 69 11.75 -9.62 17.18
CA VAL A 69 12.88 -10.33 16.60
C VAL A 69 13.64 -11.01 17.74
N GLY A 70 13.39 -12.30 17.95
CA GLY A 70 13.85 -13.02 19.13
C GLY A 70 13.32 -12.38 20.42
N ALA A 71 14.21 -11.76 21.21
CA ALA A 71 13.88 -11.02 22.44
C ALA A 71 13.82 -9.49 22.26
N THR A 72 14.06 -9.00 21.04
CA THR A 72 14.09 -7.57 20.72
C THR A 72 12.74 -7.11 20.19
N GLU A 73 12.17 -6.10 20.81
CA GLU A 73 10.95 -5.41 20.35
C GLU A 73 11.36 -4.27 19.41
N VAL A 74 10.78 -4.24 18.22
CA VAL A 74 11.01 -3.22 17.20
C VAL A 74 9.67 -2.60 16.83
N SER A 75 9.58 -1.28 16.96
CA SER A 75 8.38 -0.49 16.72
C SER A 75 8.65 0.58 15.68
N ILE A 76 7.74 0.73 14.72
CA ILE A 76 7.83 1.72 13.65
C ILE A 76 6.61 2.64 13.77
N PRO A 77 6.79 3.94 14.05
CA PRO A 77 5.66 4.87 14.12
C PRO A 77 4.96 4.93 12.76
N LEU A 78 3.63 4.95 12.80
CA LEU A 78 2.83 5.25 11.63
C LEU A 78 2.98 6.76 11.36
N SER A 79 3.54 7.11 10.20
CA SER A 79 3.59 8.50 9.76
C SER A 79 2.26 8.90 9.14
N GLU A 80 1.71 10.04 9.56
CA GLU A 80 0.43 10.57 9.07
C GLU A 80 0.42 10.81 7.55
N ASN A 81 1.58 11.12 6.96
CA ASN A 81 1.71 11.30 5.51
C ASN A 81 1.50 9.99 4.71
N ILE A 82 1.73 8.84 5.34
CA ILE A 82 1.71 7.54 4.67
C ILE A 82 0.28 7.02 4.50
N ASP A 83 -0.55 7.15 5.55
CA ASP A 83 -1.95 6.69 5.50
C ASP A 83 -2.69 7.39 4.35
N LEU A 84 -2.44 8.69 4.17
CA LEU A 84 -3.01 9.48 3.07
C LEU A 84 -2.48 9.07 1.69
N ALA A 85 -1.22 8.65 1.57
CA ALA A 85 -0.64 8.24 0.30
C ALA A 85 -1.14 6.85 -0.14
N GLU A 86 -1.25 5.91 0.79
CA GLU A 86 -1.79 4.56 0.51
C GLU A 86 -3.29 4.61 0.23
N GLU A 87 -4.05 5.38 1.01
CA GLU A 87 -5.48 5.57 0.79
C GLU A 87 -5.72 6.20 -0.60
N LYS A 88 -4.89 7.17 -1.00
CA LYS A 88 -4.92 7.74 -2.35
C LYS A 88 -4.54 6.74 -3.44
N ASP A 89 -3.42 6.02 -3.31
CA ASP A 89 -2.98 5.06 -4.33
C ASP A 89 -3.99 3.91 -4.52
N LYS A 90 -4.59 3.42 -3.43
CA LYS A 90 -5.65 2.41 -3.49
C LYS A 90 -6.89 2.94 -4.19
N THR A 91 -7.33 4.15 -3.84
CA THR A 91 -8.48 4.82 -4.46
C THR A 91 -8.20 5.10 -5.94
N GLU A 92 -7.00 5.53 -6.29
CA GLU A 92 -6.58 5.83 -7.65
C GLU A 92 -6.51 4.57 -8.51
N LYS A 93 -6.00 3.45 -7.98
CA LYS A 93 -6.04 2.14 -8.66
C LYS A 93 -7.46 1.64 -8.88
N GLU A 94 -8.34 1.79 -7.89
CA GLU A 94 -9.75 1.42 -8.02
C GLU A 94 -10.45 2.28 -9.07
N LEU A 95 -10.21 3.60 -9.06
CA LEU A 95 -10.68 4.53 -10.08
C LEU A 95 -10.15 4.16 -11.47
N GLN A 96 -8.87 3.83 -11.60
CA GLN A 96 -8.26 3.46 -12.87
C GLN A 96 -8.84 2.17 -13.43
N HIS A 97 -9.11 1.18 -12.57
CA HIS A 97 -9.79 -0.05 -12.95
C HIS A 97 -11.22 0.21 -13.44
N LEU A 98 -12.01 1.00 -12.69
CA LEU A 98 -13.37 1.36 -13.06
C LEU A 98 -13.42 2.19 -14.36
N LYS A 99 -12.50 3.15 -14.54
CA LYS A 99 -12.37 3.94 -15.78
C LYS A 99 -12.01 3.04 -16.97
N GLY A 100 -11.09 2.09 -16.80
CA GLY A 100 -10.74 1.13 -17.83
C GLY A 100 -11.92 0.23 -18.23
N PHE A 101 -12.71 -0.21 -17.25
CA PHE A 101 -13.95 -0.94 -17.48
C PHE A 101 -14.98 -0.09 -18.25
N LEU A 102 -15.20 1.16 -17.83
CA LEU A 102 -16.12 2.09 -18.48
C LEU A 102 -15.77 2.29 -19.96
N ILE A 103 -14.49 2.56 -20.27
CA ILE A 103 -14.00 2.73 -21.65
C ILE A 103 -14.29 1.48 -22.49
N SER A 104 -14.12 0.28 -21.92
CA SER A 104 -14.42 -0.95 -22.65
C SER A 104 -15.91 -1.10 -22.95
N VAL A 105 -16.80 -0.67 -22.06
CA VAL A 105 -18.25 -0.73 -22.25
C VAL A 105 -18.70 0.35 -23.24
N GLU A 106 -18.21 1.57 -23.11
CA GLU A 106 -18.47 2.67 -24.05
C GLU A 106 -18.02 2.34 -25.46
N LYS A 107 -16.87 1.69 -25.63
CA LYS A 107 -16.39 1.27 -26.95
C LYS A 107 -17.29 0.22 -27.60
N LYS A 108 -17.96 -0.64 -26.81
CA LYS A 108 -18.96 -1.58 -27.33
C LYS A 108 -20.24 -0.86 -27.73
N LEU A 109 -20.73 0.05 -26.88
CA LEU A 109 -21.96 0.82 -27.12
C LEU A 109 -21.80 1.83 -28.28
N SER A 110 -20.60 2.38 -28.48
CA SER A 110 -20.30 3.29 -29.60
C SER A 110 -20.14 2.56 -30.94
N ASN A 111 -20.04 1.22 -30.95
CA ASN A 111 -19.92 0.47 -32.19
C ASN A 111 -21.31 0.29 -32.81
N GLU A 112 -21.59 0.99 -33.90
CA GLU A 112 -22.87 0.93 -34.62
C GLU A 112 -23.25 -0.51 -35.03
N LYS A 113 -22.27 -1.38 -35.33
CA LYS A 113 -22.55 -2.80 -35.63
C LYS A 113 -23.04 -3.58 -34.41
N PHE A 114 -22.58 -3.21 -33.22
CA PHE A 114 -23.04 -3.78 -31.97
C PHE A 114 -24.45 -3.25 -31.63
N MET A 115 -24.67 -1.94 -31.76
CA MET A 115 -25.99 -1.34 -31.53
C MET A 115 -27.06 -1.83 -32.52
N ALA A 116 -26.70 -2.07 -33.78
CA ALA A 116 -27.62 -2.55 -34.81
C ALA A 116 -27.83 -4.06 -34.81
N GLY A 117 -26.89 -4.85 -34.25
CA GLY A 117 -26.88 -6.31 -34.35
C GLY A 117 -26.99 -7.06 -33.02
N ALA A 118 -26.78 -6.41 -31.88
CA ALA A 118 -26.83 -7.06 -30.58
C ALA A 118 -28.28 -7.17 -30.06
N PRO A 119 -28.63 -8.26 -29.35
CA PRO A 119 -29.93 -8.38 -28.69
C PRO A 119 -30.16 -7.26 -27.68
N GLN A 120 -31.40 -6.77 -27.58
CA GLN A 120 -31.79 -5.69 -26.66
C GLN A 120 -31.34 -5.96 -25.21
N ASN A 121 -31.48 -7.21 -24.75
CA ASN A 121 -31.03 -7.65 -23.42
C ASN A 121 -29.52 -7.42 -23.18
N VAL A 122 -28.68 -7.57 -24.21
CA VAL A 122 -27.23 -7.35 -24.11
C VAL A 122 -26.92 -5.86 -24.08
N VAL A 123 -27.60 -5.06 -24.92
CA VAL A 123 -27.46 -3.61 -24.96
C VAL A 123 -27.87 -2.97 -23.63
N ASP A 124 -29.02 -3.38 -23.08
CA ASP A 124 -29.53 -2.90 -21.79
C ASP A 124 -28.60 -3.28 -20.64
N THR A 125 -28.01 -4.48 -20.68
CA THR A 125 -27.03 -4.91 -19.69
C THR A 125 -25.74 -4.08 -19.75
N GLU A 126 -25.23 -3.76 -20.93
CA GLU A 126 -24.03 -2.93 -21.08
C GLU A 126 -24.31 -1.46 -20.70
N LEU A 127 -25.48 -0.91 -21.04
CA LEU A 127 -25.93 0.42 -20.57
C LEU A 127 -26.03 0.50 -19.05
N LYS A 128 -26.59 -0.53 -18.41
CA LYS A 128 -26.67 -0.61 -16.96
C LYS A 128 -25.28 -0.67 -16.32
N LYS A 129 -24.38 -1.49 -16.87
CA LYS A 129 -22.97 -1.55 -16.44
C LYS A 129 -22.24 -0.22 -16.59
N GLN A 130 -22.49 0.52 -17.68
CA GLN A 130 -21.92 1.84 -17.89
C GLN A 130 -22.36 2.81 -16.79
N LYS A 131 -23.67 2.86 -16.53
CA LYS A 131 -24.25 3.76 -15.53
C LYS A 131 -23.77 3.42 -14.11
N ASP A 132 -23.79 2.15 -13.73
CA ASP A 132 -23.31 1.68 -12.43
C ASP A 132 -21.81 2.00 -12.23
N ALA A 133 -20.99 1.87 -13.27
CA ALA A 133 -19.57 2.22 -13.23
C ALA A 133 -19.36 3.73 -13.12
N GLN A 134 -20.11 4.55 -13.88
CA GLN A 134 -20.07 6.01 -13.80
C GLN A 134 -20.46 6.53 -12.41
N GLU A 135 -21.53 6.00 -11.83
CA GLU A 135 -21.98 6.38 -10.48
C GLU A 135 -20.92 6.03 -9.43
N LYS A 136 -20.30 4.85 -9.51
CA LYS A 136 -19.21 4.47 -8.60
C LYS A 136 -17.98 5.36 -8.75
N ILE A 137 -17.56 5.67 -9.97
CA ILE A 137 -16.43 6.59 -10.23
C ILE A 137 -16.73 7.96 -9.66
N ALA A 138 -17.92 8.51 -9.92
CA ALA A 138 -18.31 9.83 -9.42
C ALA A 138 -18.36 9.89 -7.89
N LEU A 139 -18.75 8.79 -7.22
CA LEU A 139 -18.72 8.69 -5.76
C LEU A 139 -17.28 8.67 -5.22
N LEU A 140 -16.38 7.95 -5.90
CA LEU A 140 -14.97 7.83 -5.52
C LEU A 140 -14.15 9.10 -5.81
N GLU A 141 -14.48 9.88 -6.83
CA GLU A 141 -13.80 11.15 -7.14
C GLU A 141 -14.23 12.33 -6.25
N LYS A 142 -15.36 12.20 -5.54
CA LYS A 142 -15.94 13.28 -4.72
C LYS A 142 -15.55 13.20 -3.24
N ASN A 143 -14.95 12.10 -2.81
CA ASN A 143 -14.33 11.92 -1.49
C ASN A 143 -12.84 12.25 -1.57
#